data_AF-A0A2D3W7K2-F1
#
_entry.id   AF-A0A2D3W7K2-F1
#
_cell.length_a   1.000
_cell.length_b   1.000
_cell.length_c   1.000
_cell.angle_alpha   90.00
_cell.angle_beta   90.00
_cell.angle_gamma   90.00
#
_symmetry.space_group_name_H-M   'P 1'
#
loop_
_entity.id
_entity.type
_entity.pdbx_description
1 polymer ?
#
loop_
_entity_poly.entity_id
_entity_poly.type
_entity_poly.pdbx_seq_one_letter_code
_entity_poly.pdbx_strand_id
1 'polypeptide(L)'
;MNPYAIISGSMRLGDDMLHMDEDDFLVGTPQSKFFDVMFHANRTIVEDALLNCVERHVAMESILEELASKYDIDLEQEIMNFKYEKQDEMHHRKMDFFISTVGDVLTKNE
;
A
#
# COMPACT_ATOMS: atom_id res chain seq x y z
N MET A 1 24.38 -0.65 -48.35
CA MET A 1 24.90 -1.83 -47.63
C MET A 1 24.40 -1.71 -46.20
N ASN A 2 23.73 -2.76 -45.72
CA ASN A 2 23.16 -2.91 -44.37
C ASN A 2 24.11 -3.81 -43.56
N PRO A 3 24.08 -3.76 -42.23
CA PRO A 3 23.92 -5.03 -41.55
C PRO A 3 22.87 -4.93 -40.42
N TYR A 4 21.93 -5.87 -40.42
CA TYR A 4 20.90 -6.13 -39.40
C TYR A 4 19.51 -5.51 -39.58
N ALA A 5 19.03 -5.51 -40.83
CA ALA A 5 17.64 -5.92 -41.03
C ALA A 5 17.55 -7.45 -40.90
N ILE A 6 16.42 -7.90 -40.36
CA ILE A 6 15.89 -9.28 -40.29
C ILE A 6 16.33 -10.11 -39.07
N ILE A 7 15.53 -10.03 -38.00
CA ILE A 7 14.93 -11.23 -37.43
C ILE A 7 13.42 -10.99 -37.35
N SER A 8 12.72 -11.58 -38.31
CA SER A 8 11.30 -11.88 -38.24
C SER A 8 11.05 -12.82 -37.07
N GLY A 9 10.13 -12.46 -36.18
CA GLY A 9 9.67 -13.35 -35.12
C GLY A 9 8.55 -12.68 -34.34
N SER A 10 7.32 -13.05 -34.65
CA SER A 10 6.10 -12.58 -34.04
C SER A 10 6.22 -12.44 -32.52
N MET A 11 6.00 -11.23 -32.01
CA MET A 11 5.75 -10.97 -30.60
C MET A 11 4.45 -11.71 -30.23
N ARG A 12 4.57 -12.95 -29.75
CA ARG A 12 3.44 -13.74 -29.25
C ARG A 12 3.06 -13.20 -27.88
N LEU A 13 2.10 -12.28 -27.86
CA LEU A 13 1.37 -11.82 -26.66
C LEU A 13 0.48 -12.93 -26.06
N GLY A 14 0.98 -14.16 -25.88
CA GLY A 14 0.09 -15.27 -25.54
C GLY A 14 0.66 -16.47 -24.78
N ASP A 15 1.98 -16.58 -24.57
CA ASP A 15 2.56 -17.78 -23.95
C ASP A 15 3.21 -17.55 -22.56
N ASP A 16 3.26 -16.32 -22.06
CA ASP A 16 3.77 -16.01 -20.69
C ASP A 16 2.65 -15.91 -19.63
N MET A 17 1.43 -16.35 -19.95
CA MET A 17 0.27 -16.31 -19.04
C MET A 17 -0.07 -17.69 -18.43
N LEU A 18 0.92 -18.58 -18.26
CA LEU A 18 0.64 -19.97 -17.85
C LEU A 18 1.59 -20.57 -16.80
N HIS A 19 2.33 -19.76 -16.05
CA HIS A 19 3.07 -20.23 -14.87
C HIS A 19 3.01 -19.20 -13.74
N MET A 20 1.80 -18.92 -13.23
CA MET A 20 1.64 -18.33 -11.89
C MET A 20 1.90 -19.43 -10.86
N ASP A 21 3.18 -19.77 -10.67
CA ASP A 21 3.62 -20.51 -9.49
C ASP A 21 3.53 -19.57 -8.26
N GLU A 22 3.39 -20.14 -7.07
CA GLU A 22 3.20 -19.45 -5.78
C GLU A 22 4.25 -18.36 -5.46
N ASP A 23 5.33 -18.26 -6.25
CA ASP A 23 6.33 -17.19 -6.23
C ASP A 23 5.85 -15.85 -6.86
N ASP A 24 4.79 -15.87 -7.68
CA ASP A 24 4.26 -14.66 -8.36
C ASP A 24 3.39 -13.80 -7.43
N PHE A 25 2.95 -14.34 -6.28
CA PHE A 25 2.30 -13.56 -5.21
C PHE A 25 3.24 -12.46 -4.66
N LEU A 26 4.56 -12.59 -4.88
CA LEU A 26 5.53 -11.61 -4.44
C LEU A 26 5.88 -10.53 -5.49
N VAL A 27 5.34 -10.59 -6.72
CA VAL A 27 5.60 -9.62 -7.79
C VAL A 27 4.56 -8.50 -7.76
N GLY A 28 4.77 -7.50 -6.90
CA GLY A 28 3.86 -6.35 -6.80
C GLY A 28 4.38 -5.26 -5.87
N THR A 29 3.94 -4.00 -6.07
CA THR A 29 4.25 -2.91 -5.14
C THR A 29 3.60 -3.21 -3.78
N PRO A 30 4.13 -2.69 -2.65
CA PRO A 30 3.51 -2.86 -1.34
C PRO A 30 2.03 -2.49 -1.32
N GLN A 31 1.66 -1.46 -2.09
CA GLN A 31 0.27 -1.04 -2.26
C GLN A 31 -0.58 -2.09 -2.98
N SER A 32 -0.08 -2.70 -4.06
CA SER A 32 -0.81 -3.77 -4.77
C SER A 32 -1.07 -4.94 -3.82
N LYS A 33 -0.02 -5.43 -3.16
CA LYS A 33 -0.11 -6.56 -2.22
C LYS A 33 -1.06 -6.26 -1.07
N PHE A 34 -1.05 -5.03 -0.56
CA PHE A 34 -2.02 -4.60 0.43
C PHE A 34 -3.45 -4.81 -0.07
N PHE A 35 -3.80 -4.25 -1.23
CA PHE A 35 -5.16 -4.42 -1.77
C PHE A 35 -5.49 -5.88 -2.11
N ASP A 36 -4.53 -6.64 -2.63
CA ASP A 36 -4.71 -8.06 -2.91
C ASP A 36 -5.07 -8.83 -1.63
N VAL A 37 -4.37 -8.58 -0.53
CA VAL A 37 -4.68 -9.18 0.77
C VAL A 37 -6.04 -8.71 1.29
N MET A 38 -6.35 -7.42 1.19
CA MET A 38 -7.63 -6.88 1.65
C MET A 38 -8.84 -7.47 0.91
N PHE A 39 -8.68 -7.82 -0.38
CA PHE A 39 -9.78 -8.35 -1.19
C PHE A 39 -9.90 -9.87 -1.14
N HIS A 40 -8.80 -10.59 -0.89
CA HIS A 40 -8.78 -12.05 -1.00
C HIS A 40 -8.60 -12.80 0.33
N ALA A 41 -8.15 -12.13 1.41
CA ALA A 41 -8.05 -12.77 2.73
C ALA A 41 -9.44 -13.01 3.36
N ASN A 42 -9.46 -13.75 4.47
CA ASN A 42 -10.70 -14.01 5.20
C ASN A 42 -11.35 -12.69 5.64
N ARG A 43 -12.63 -12.54 5.30
CA ARG A 43 -13.40 -11.32 5.58
C ARG A 43 -13.35 -10.87 7.04
N THR A 44 -13.47 -11.79 8.00
CA THR A 44 -13.44 -11.45 9.43
C THR A 44 -12.07 -10.91 9.84
N ILE A 45 -10.98 -11.50 9.33
CA ILE A 45 -9.62 -11.02 9.60
C ILE A 45 -9.43 -9.61 9.02
N VAL A 46 -9.92 -9.39 7.80
CA VAL A 46 -9.88 -8.09 7.11
C VAL A 46 -10.69 -7.04 7.87
N GLU A 47 -11.91 -7.38 8.30
CA GLU A 47 -12.78 -6.50 9.09
C GLU A 47 -12.11 -6.10 10.40
N ASP A 48 -11.54 -7.05 11.15
CA ASP A 48 -10.83 -6.77 12.40
C ASP A 48 -9.59 -5.88 12.18
N ALA A 49 -8.82 -6.13 11.12
CA ALA A 49 -7.66 -5.31 10.78
C ALA A 49 -8.08 -3.86 10.43
N LEU A 50 -9.13 -3.70 9.63
CA LEU A 50 -9.66 -2.38 9.26
C LEU A 50 -10.22 -1.63 10.48
N LEU A 51 -10.96 -2.31 11.35
CA LEU A 51 -11.49 -1.72 12.57
C LEU A 51 -10.36 -1.19 13.46
N ASN A 52 -9.29 -1.96 13.64
CA ASN A 52 -8.11 -1.50 14.38
C ASN A 52 -7.43 -0.30 13.69
N CYS A 53 -7.32 -0.27 12.36
CA CYS A 53 -6.79 0.88 11.64
C CYS A 53 -7.65 2.14 11.86
N VAL A 54 -8.98 2.00 11.82
CA VAL A 54 -9.93 3.10 12.04
C VAL A 54 -9.86 3.58 13.48
N GLU A 55 -9.85 2.69 14.48
CA GLU A 55 -9.71 3.05 15.90
C GLU A 55 -8.43 3.83 16.16
N ARG A 56 -7.29 3.37 15.61
CA ARG A 56 -6.02 4.08 15.71
C ARG A 56 -6.08 5.45 15.04
N HIS A 57 -6.71 5.56 13.88
CA HIS A 57 -6.86 6.84 13.18
C HIS A 57 -7.67 7.84 14.01
N VAL A 58 -8.84 7.44 14.48
CA VAL A 58 -9.71 8.29 15.32
C VAL A 58 -9.00 8.71 16.61
N ALA A 59 -8.29 7.79 17.27
CA ALA A 59 -7.54 8.10 18.48
C ALA A 59 -6.41 9.13 18.22
N MET A 60 -5.66 8.97 17.12
CA MET A 60 -4.61 9.93 16.74
C MET A 60 -5.20 11.30 16.41
N GLU A 61 -6.29 11.34 15.65
CA GLU A 61 -6.98 12.58 15.29
C GLU A 61 -7.48 13.31 16.53
N SER A 62 -8.17 12.62 17.45
CA SER A 62 -8.65 13.22 18.71
C SER A 62 -7.51 13.78 19.56
N ILE A 63 -6.39 13.05 19.69
CA ILE A 63 -5.21 13.53 20.43
C ILE A 63 -4.60 14.76 19.75
N LEU A 64 -4.51 14.76 18.43
CA LEU A 64 -3.96 15.87 17.66
C LEU A 64 -4.85 17.12 17.75
N GLU A 65 -6.17 16.95 17.71
CA GLU A 65 -7.13 18.06 17.90
C GLU A 65 -7.02 18.68 19.28
N GLU A 66 -6.91 17.87 20.33
CA GLU A 66 -6.69 18.36 21.70
C GLU A 66 -5.38 19.16 21.81
N LEU A 67 -4.30 18.63 21.22
CA LEU A 67 -3.00 19.32 21.20
C LEU A 67 -3.06 20.59 20.36
N ALA A 68 -3.69 20.55 19.20
CA ALA A 68 -3.83 21.69 18.31
C ALA A 68 -4.60 22.83 18.99
N SER A 69 -5.73 22.52 19.65
CA SER A 69 -6.48 23.48 20.46
C SER A 69 -5.65 24.05 21.61
N LYS A 70 -4.87 23.20 22.30
CA LYS A 70 -4.03 23.63 23.42
C LYS A 70 -2.91 24.59 23.01
N TYR A 71 -2.36 24.43 21.80
CA TYR A 71 -1.21 25.20 21.31
C TYR A 71 -1.58 26.22 20.23
N ASP A 72 -2.86 26.43 19.96
CA ASP A 72 -3.38 27.34 18.92
C ASP A 72 -2.80 27.03 17.52
N ILE A 73 -2.75 25.74 17.18
CA ILE A 73 -2.25 25.24 15.90
C ILE A 73 -3.43 25.04 14.95
N ASP A 74 -3.32 25.53 13.72
CA ASP A 74 -4.22 25.16 12.63
C ASP A 74 -3.82 23.77 12.10
N LEU A 75 -4.44 22.73 12.66
CA LEU A 75 -4.10 21.34 12.35
C LEU A 75 -4.31 21.00 10.87
N GLU A 76 -5.36 21.52 10.23
CA GLU A 76 -5.66 21.22 8.83
C GLU A 76 -4.62 21.86 7.91
N GLN A 77 -4.22 23.09 8.21
CA GLN A 77 -3.14 23.77 7.48
C GLN A 77 -1.81 23.01 7.64
N GLU A 78 -1.48 22.53 8.84
CA GLU A 78 -0.26 21.74 9.08
C GLU A 78 -0.27 20.39 8.35
N ILE A 79 -1.41 19.69 8.34
CA ILE A 79 -1.57 18.44 7.57
C ILE A 79 -1.35 18.71 6.07
N MET A 80 -1.92 19.80 5.55
CA MET A 80 -1.74 20.19 4.15
C MET A 80 -0.28 20.50 3.83
N ASN A 81 0.39 21.30 4.67
CA ASN A 81 1.81 21.64 4.52
C ASN A 81 2.67 20.38 4.52
N PHE A 82 2.46 19.48 5.48
CA PHE A 82 3.19 18.24 5.56
C PHE A 82 3.02 17.39 4.29
N LYS A 83 1.78 17.25 3.78
CA LYS A 83 1.51 16.50 2.54
C LYS A 83 2.20 17.11 1.32
N TYR A 84 2.35 18.43 1.27
CA TYR A 84 2.98 19.11 0.15
C TYR A 84 4.51 19.10 0.24
N GLU A 85 5.05 19.40 1.41
CA GLU A 85 6.50 19.57 1.62
C GLU A 85 7.23 18.24 1.84
N LYS A 86 6.54 17.21 2.33
CA LYS A 86 7.11 15.92 2.73
C LYS A 86 6.58 14.75 1.89
N GLN A 87 6.36 14.98 0.58
CA GLN A 87 5.78 13.97 -0.31
C GLN A 87 6.56 12.64 -0.34
N ASP A 88 7.89 12.70 -0.43
CA ASP A 88 8.72 11.49 -0.47
C ASP A 88 8.68 10.73 0.86
N GLU A 89 8.74 11.45 1.97
CA GLU A 89 8.62 10.88 3.31
C GLU A 89 7.23 10.26 3.52
N MET A 90 6.17 10.95 3.09
CA MET A 90 4.81 10.44 3.10
C MET A 90 4.67 9.18 2.25
N HIS A 91 5.32 9.15 1.08
CA HIS A 91 5.32 7.97 0.22
C HIS A 91 5.97 6.77 0.92
N HIS A 92 7.15 6.94 1.51
CA HIS A 92 7.83 5.86 2.25
C HIS A 92 7.02 5.39 3.44
N ARG A 93 6.51 6.30 4.28
CA ARG A 93 5.66 5.94 5.43
C ARG A 93 4.40 5.18 5.01
N LYS A 94 3.80 5.52 3.86
CA LYS A 94 2.68 4.76 3.29
C LYS A 94 3.10 3.35 2.87
N MET A 95 4.27 3.19 2.25
CA MET A 95 4.76 1.86 1.88
C MET A 95 5.01 0.99 3.12
N ASP A 96 5.65 1.55 4.15
CA ASP A 96 5.88 0.86 5.42
C ASP A 96 4.56 0.44 6.08
N PHE A 97 3.56 1.33 6.07
CA PHE A 97 2.22 1.02 6.57
C PHE A 97 1.57 -0.14 5.81
N PHE A 98 1.66 -0.16 4.48
CA PHE A 98 1.13 -1.26 3.67
C PHE A 98 1.81 -2.58 4.00
N ILE A 99 3.14 -2.60 4.13
CA ILE A 99 3.91 -3.80 4.48
C ILE A 99 3.50 -4.31 5.88
N SER A 100 3.46 -3.42 6.87
CA SER A 100 3.08 -3.77 8.24
C SER A 100 1.69 -4.38 8.30
N THR A 101 0.71 -3.75 7.62
CA THR A 101 -0.68 -4.20 7.68
C THR A 101 -0.87 -5.53 6.97
N VAL A 102 -0.18 -5.75 5.85
CA VAL A 102 -0.15 -7.06 5.17
C VAL A 102 0.43 -8.13 6.10
N GLY A 103 1.55 -7.83 6.77
CA GLY A 103 2.14 -8.74 7.76
C GLY A 103 1.14 -9.12 8.86
N ASP A 104 0.48 -8.14 9.46
CA ASP A 104 -0.50 -8.36 10.52
C ASP A 104 -1.69 -9.23 10.08
N VAL A 105 -2.19 -9.05 8.85
CA VAL A 105 -3.29 -9.84 8.31
C VAL A 105 -2.85 -11.27 8.00
N LEU A 106 -1.66 -11.45 7.43
CA LEU A 106 -1.12 -12.78 7.10
C LEU A 106 -0.81 -13.60 8.36
N THR A 107 -0.21 -13.01 9.40
CA THR A 107 0.09 -13.71 10.66
C THR A 107 -1.17 -14.12 11.42
N LYS A 108 -2.30 -13.42 11.25
CA LYS A 108 -3.59 -13.82 11.84
C LYS A 108 -4.28 -14.97 11.08
N ASN A 109 -3.81 -15.31 9.88
CA ASN A 109 -4.36 -16.38 9.05
C ASN A 109 -3.64 -17.73 9.27
N GLU A 110 -2.53 -17.74 10.02
CA GLU A 110 -1.83 -18.93 10.53
C GLU A 110 -2.38 -19.38 11.89
#